data_AF-A0A9P6MJR8-F1
#
_entry.id   AF-A0A9P6MJR8-F1
#
_cell.length_a   1.000
_cell.length_b   1.000
_cell.length_c   1.000
_cell.angle_alpha   90.00
_cell.angle_beta   90.00
_cell.angle_gamma   90.00
#
_symmetry.space_group_name_H-M   'P 1'
#
loop_
_entity.id
_entity.type
_entity.pdbx_description
1 polymer ?
#
loop_
_entity_poly.entity_id
_entity_poly.type
_entity_poly.pdbx_seq_one_letter_code
_entity_poly.pdbx_strand_id
1 'polypeptide(L)'
;MPESLAKAYCHTEDILTMGDRIPHNKVCLLDPASPTVLCPEDGDQFDFYLFGGILGDDPPRDRTSELRKLGFVTRHLGPVQMTTDTAVNVTRIVVEERVPLDQIPFIDHPEIKLRKGETVTMPFRYIVKQPISSASISSTPEGTTTTTSTTTVVTDETVGNTKKARKPKQPEPLLPPGMIELLKKDNDTALDLVIDDAMDKEN
;
A
#
# COMPACT_ATOMS: atom_id res chain seq x y z
N MET A 1 22.44 6.30 9.61
CA MET A 1 21.11 5.66 9.41
C MET A 1 20.41 5.63 10.77
N PRO A 2 19.11 5.97 10.87
CA PRO A 2 18.33 5.74 12.08
C PRO A 2 18.49 4.30 12.58
N GLU A 3 18.45 4.09 13.89
CA GLU A 3 18.63 2.76 14.51
C GLU A 3 17.58 1.74 14.03
N SER A 4 16.37 2.21 13.70
CA SER A 4 15.31 1.40 13.07
C SER A 4 15.70 0.81 11.70
N LEU A 5 16.73 1.33 11.05
CA LEU A 5 17.24 0.85 9.77
C LEU A 5 18.53 0.01 9.92
N ALA A 6 18.87 -0.46 11.13
CA ALA A 6 20.08 -1.26 11.37
C ALA A 6 20.15 -2.56 10.55
N LYS A 7 19.00 -3.04 10.04
CA LYS A 7 18.89 -4.22 9.15
C LYS A 7 18.87 -3.86 7.66
N ALA A 8 18.85 -2.58 7.31
CA ALA A 8 18.84 -2.16 5.92
C ALA A 8 20.27 -2.12 5.39
N TYR A 9 20.47 -2.74 4.23
CA TYR A 9 21.74 -2.75 3.52
C TYR A 9 21.68 -1.78 2.34
N CYS A 10 22.76 -1.03 2.14
CA CYS A 10 22.94 -0.15 1.00
C CYS A 10 24.22 -0.55 0.27
N HIS A 11 24.11 -0.71 -1.04
CA HIS A 11 25.21 -1.16 -1.89
C HIS A 11 25.32 -0.23 -3.09
N THR A 12 26.55 -0.01 -3.55
CA THR A 12 26.83 0.66 -4.83
C THR A 12 26.96 -0.33 -5.99
N GLU A 13 27.15 -1.61 -5.68
CA GLU A 13 27.16 -2.71 -6.64
C GLU A 13 25.75 -2.98 -7.19
N ASP A 14 25.67 -3.46 -8.43
CA ASP A 14 24.41 -3.88 -9.05
C ASP A 14 23.98 -5.24 -8.50
N ILE A 15 22.66 -5.49 -8.41
CA ILE A 15 22.11 -6.79 -8.00
C ILE A 15 22.61 -7.95 -8.88
N LEU A 16 22.93 -7.68 -10.16
CA LEU A 16 23.49 -8.66 -11.09
C LEU A 16 24.88 -9.15 -10.70
N THR A 17 25.66 -8.36 -9.94
CA THR A 17 26.99 -8.76 -9.47
C THR A 17 26.94 -9.45 -8.10
N MET A 18 25.76 -9.56 -7.48
CA MET A 18 25.56 -10.14 -6.16
C MET A 18 25.01 -11.57 -6.19
N GLY A 19 25.22 -12.31 -7.28
CA GLY A 19 24.62 -13.64 -7.49
C GLY A 19 24.93 -14.69 -6.41
N ASP A 20 26.01 -14.49 -5.65
CA ASP A 20 26.41 -15.31 -4.51
C ASP A 20 25.46 -15.15 -3.30
N ARG A 21 24.86 -13.96 -3.16
CA ARG A 21 23.97 -13.59 -2.04
C ARG A 21 22.51 -13.44 -2.48
N ILE A 22 22.30 -13.06 -3.73
CA ILE A 22 21.00 -12.80 -4.36
C ILE A 22 20.95 -13.56 -5.69
N PRO A 23 20.57 -14.85 -5.68
CA PRO A 23 20.49 -15.64 -6.90
C PRO A 23 19.46 -15.06 -7.87
N HIS A 24 19.86 -14.82 -9.12
CA HIS A 24 19.01 -14.14 -10.12
C HIS A 24 17.66 -14.84 -10.35
N ASN A 25 17.64 -16.17 -10.39
CA ASN A 25 16.43 -16.99 -10.53
C ASN A 25 15.49 -16.95 -9.31
N LYS A 26 15.93 -16.35 -8.20
CA LYS A 26 15.16 -16.13 -6.97
C LYS A 26 14.65 -14.70 -6.83
N VAL A 27 14.87 -13.86 -7.84
CA VAL A 27 14.42 -12.47 -7.87
C VAL A 27 13.20 -12.33 -8.78
N CYS A 28 12.11 -11.76 -8.23
CA CYS A 28 10.95 -11.29 -8.98
C CYS A 28 11.00 -9.77 -9.15
N LEU A 29 10.91 -9.28 -10.38
CA LEU A 29 10.78 -7.85 -10.68
C LEU A 29 9.31 -7.43 -10.64
N LEU A 30 8.98 -6.46 -9.78
CA LEU A 30 7.65 -5.85 -9.75
C LEU A 30 7.56 -4.77 -10.83
N ASP A 31 6.69 -5.02 -11.79
CA ASP A 31 6.61 -4.27 -13.03
C ASP A 31 5.15 -4.05 -13.45
N PRO A 32 4.67 -2.80 -13.54
CA PRO A 32 3.31 -2.50 -14.00
C PRO A 32 2.98 -3.03 -15.40
N ALA A 33 3.99 -3.25 -16.25
CA ALA A 33 3.80 -3.77 -17.61
C ALA A 33 3.83 -5.32 -17.68
N SER A 34 4.05 -6.01 -16.55
CA SER A 34 4.02 -7.47 -16.53
C SER A 34 2.62 -7.99 -16.86
N PRO A 35 2.48 -9.06 -17.66
CA PRO A 35 1.19 -9.66 -17.96
C PRO A 35 0.63 -10.52 -16.82
N THR A 36 1.44 -10.86 -15.81
CA THR A 36 1.09 -11.81 -14.76
C THR A 36 0.99 -11.10 -13.41
N VAL A 37 -0.13 -11.27 -12.73
CA VAL A 37 -0.35 -10.69 -11.40
C VAL A 37 0.49 -11.43 -10.35
N LEU A 38 1.04 -10.71 -9.37
CA LEU A 38 1.67 -11.33 -8.21
C LEU A 38 0.63 -12.18 -7.46
N CYS A 39 0.96 -13.43 -7.13
CA CYS A 39 0.06 -14.35 -6.44
C CYS A 39 0.72 -15.01 -5.22
N PRO A 40 -0.06 -15.60 -4.29
CA PRO A 40 0.47 -16.24 -3.08
C PRO A 40 1.54 -17.32 -3.33
N GLU A 41 1.46 -18.05 -4.45
CA GLU A 41 2.39 -19.10 -4.84
C GLU A 41 3.77 -18.55 -5.26
N ASP A 42 3.87 -17.26 -5.57
CA ASP A 42 5.15 -16.61 -5.86
C ASP A 42 6.04 -16.57 -4.60
N GLY A 43 5.45 -16.61 -3.40
CA GLY A 43 6.17 -16.70 -2.12
C GLY A 43 6.95 -18.01 -1.92
N ASP A 44 6.64 -19.06 -2.69
CA ASP A 44 7.41 -20.32 -2.69
C ASP A 44 8.50 -20.33 -3.77
N GLN A 45 8.40 -19.43 -4.76
CA GLN A 45 9.29 -19.38 -5.92
C GLN A 45 10.44 -18.42 -5.71
N PHE A 46 10.14 -17.22 -5.19
CA PHE A 46 11.08 -16.12 -5.09
C PHE A 46 11.41 -15.77 -3.65
N ASP A 47 12.68 -15.47 -3.42
CA ASP A 47 13.19 -15.07 -2.12
C ASP A 47 13.38 -13.54 -2.07
N PHE A 48 13.47 -12.90 -3.24
CA PHE A 48 13.73 -11.47 -3.40
C PHE A 48 12.72 -10.82 -4.35
N TYR A 49 12.34 -9.59 -4.01
CA TYR A 49 11.40 -8.78 -4.78
C TYR A 49 12.06 -7.44 -5.13
N LEU A 50 12.28 -7.23 -6.42
CA LEU A 50 12.96 -6.06 -6.96
C LEU A 50 11.93 -4.99 -7.35
N PHE A 51 12.08 -3.82 -6.74
CA PHE A 51 11.26 -2.65 -7.02
C PHE A 51 12.11 -1.62 -7.80
N GLY A 52 11.80 -1.42 -9.09
CA GLY A 52 12.54 -0.48 -9.94
C GLY A 52 12.29 0.99 -9.57
N GLY A 53 13.26 1.89 -9.83
CA GLY A 53 13.26 3.31 -9.39
C GLY A 53 11.94 4.06 -9.61
N ILE A 54 11.23 4.32 -8.50
CA ILE A 54 9.76 4.38 -8.44
C ILE A 54 9.17 5.71 -8.01
N LEU A 55 9.93 6.81 -7.92
CA LEU A 55 9.33 8.11 -7.59
C LEU A 55 8.52 8.68 -8.77
N GLY A 56 7.35 8.09 -9.03
CA GLY A 56 6.06 8.73 -8.82
C GLY A 56 5.67 9.90 -9.72
N ASP A 57 6.09 9.90 -10.99
CA ASP A 57 5.49 10.80 -11.97
C ASP A 57 4.05 10.36 -12.26
N ASP A 58 3.12 11.30 -12.36
CA ASP A 58 1.79 11.12 -12.95
C ASP A 58 1.72 11.97 -14.23
N PRO A 59 1.66 11.36 -15.43
CA PRO A 59 1.59 9.92 -15.70
C PRO A 59 2.92 9.18 -15.46
N PRO A 60 2.89 7.86 -15.21
CA PRO A 60 4.09 7.05 -14.97
C PRO A 60 5.10 7.15 -16.13
N ARG A 61 6.36 7.48 -15.79
CA ARG A 61 7.49 7.32 -16.71
C ARG A 61 8.02 5.91 -16.58
N ASP A 62 7.99 5.12 -17.66
CA ASP A 62 8.34 3.70 -17.71
C ASP A 62 9.84 3.40 -17.47
N ARG A 63 10.35 3.78 -16.29
CA ARG A 63 11.76 3.61 -15.88
C ARG A 63 12.10 2.16 -15.58
N THR A 64 11.12 1.33 -15.22
CA THR A 64 11.31 -0.11 -15.01
C THR A 64 11.67 -0.86 -16.30
N SER A 65 11.44 -0.27 -17.47
CA SER A 65 11.80 -0.84 -18.77
C SER A 65 13.27 -1.21 -18.93
N GLU A 66 14.17 -0.52 -18.22
CA GLU A 66 15.60 -0.84 -18.21
C GLU A 66 15.87 -2.20 -17.54
N LEU A 67 15.16 -2.49 -16.44
CA LEU A 67 15.30 -3.73 -15.68
C LEU A 67 14.67 -4.93 -16.40
N ARG A 68 13.65 -4.72 -17.24
CA ARG A 68 13.02 -5.82 -18.02
C ARG A 68 14.00 -6.54 -18.93
N LYS A 69 15.02 -5.82 -19.42
CA LYS A 69 16.04 -6.37 -20.32
C LYS A 69 17.00 -7.34 -19.61
N LEU A 70 16.95 -7.40 -18.27
CA LEU A 70 17.88 -8.17 -17.44
C LEU A 70 17.39 -9.59 -17.13
N GLY A 71 16.25 -10.00 -17.72
CA GLY A 71 15.79 -11.39 -17.68
C GLY A 71 15.15 -11.86 -16.37
N PHE A 72 14.79 -10.95 -15.46
CA PHE A 72 14.03 -11.30 -14.27
C PHE A 72 12.63 -11.80 -14.62
N VAL A 73 12.10 -12.73 -13.82
CA VAL A 73 10.68 -13.04 -13.86
C VAL A 73 9.91 -11.81 -13.36
N THR A 74 8.84 -11.43 -14.06
CA THR A 74 8.07 -10.23 -13.70
C THR A 74 6.69 -10.57 -13.16
N ARG A 75 6.19 -9.70 -12.29
CA ARG A 75 4.80 -9.68 -11.79
C ARG A 75 4.30 -8.24 -11.68
N HIS A 76 3.00 -8.01 -11.85
CA HIS A 76 2.38 -6.70 -11.61
C HIS A 76 1.55 -6.70 -10.31
N LEU A 77 1.43 -5.54 -9.67
CA LEU A 77 0.64 -5.30 -8.44
C LEU A 77 -0.73 -4.68 -8.74
N GLY A 78 -1.26 -4.98 -9.92
CA GLY A 78 -2.49 -4.38 -10.45
C GLY A 78 -2.24 -3.12 -11.32
N PRO A 79 -3.31 -2.52 -11.86
CA PRO A 79 -3.21 -1.48 -12.89
C PRO A 79 -3.01 -0.06 -12.34
N VAL A 80 -3.27 0.17 -11.05
CA VAL A 80 -3.15 1.50 -10.42
C VAL A 80 -1.79 1.60 -9.72
N GLN A 81 -1.08 2.70 -9.98
CA GLN A 81 0.24 2.94 -9.40
C GLN A 81 0.18 3.02 -7.87
N MET A 82 1.17 2.43 -7.20
CA MET A 82 1.35 2.46 -5.76
C MET A 82 2.62 3.24 -5.42
N THR A 83 2.66 3.86 -4.25
CA THR A 83 3.92 4.32 -3.66
C THR A 83 4.81 3.12 -3.33
N THR A 84 6.14 3.33 -3.22
CA THR A 84 7.08 2.26 -2.89
C THR A 84 6.71 1.52 -1.61
N ASP A 85 6.36 2.25 -0.55
CA ASP A 85 5.97 1.66 0.73
C ASP A 85 4.68 0.85 0.62
N THR A 86 3.70 1.32 -0.16
CA THR A 86 2.48 0.57 -0.43
C THR A 86 2.79 -0.70 -1.21
N ALA A 87 3.60 -0.60 -2.27
CA ALA A 87 3.99 -1.75 -3.10
C ALA A 87 4.71 -2.83 -2.29
N VAL A 88 5.61 -2.44 -1.38
CA VAL A 88 6.30 -3.35 -0.46
C VAL A 88 5.31 -4.02 0.49
N ASN A 89 4.39 -3.27 1.10
CA ASN A 89 3.37 -3.84 1.99
C ASN A 89 2.42 -4.79 1.25
N VAL A 90 1.97 -4.44 0.04
CA VAL A 90 1.12 -5.29 -0.80
C VAL A 90 1.86 -6.58 -1.15
N THR A 91 3.12 -6.49 -1.58
CA THR A 91 3.94 -7.66 -1.90
C THR A 91 4.01 -8.59 -0.69
N ARG A 92 4.31 -8.05 0.50
CA ARG A 92 4.36 -8.81 1.76
C ARG A 92 3.03 -9.50 2.07
N ILE A 93 1.91 -8.79 1.98
CA ILE A 93 0.57 -9.37 2.24
C ILE A 93 0.27 -10.51 1.26
N VAL A 94 0.63 -10.36 -0.01
CA VAL A 94 0.39 -11.40 -1.01
C VAL A 94 1.24 -12.64 -0.74
N VAL A 95 2.55 -12.47 -0.51
CA VAL A 95 3.51 -13.60 -0.53
C VAL A 95 3.73 -14.22 0.85
N GLU A 96 3.75 -13.41 1.92
CA GLU A 96 3.91 -13.90 3.29
C GLU A 96 2.57 -14.25 3.93
N GLU A 97 1.57 -13.38 3.80
CA GLU A 97 0.25 -13.59 4.41
C GLU A 97 -0.70 -14.41 3.52
N ARG A 98 -0.26 -14.74 2.30
CA ARG A 98 -0.98 -15.58 1.32
C ARG A 98 -2.36 -15.04 0.95
N VAL A 99 -2.53 -13.72 0.97
CA VAL A 99 -3.78 -13.05 0.58
C VAL A 99 -3.73 -12.68 -0.90
N PRO A 100 -4.63 -13.18 -1.76
CA PRO A 100 -4.70 -12.76 -3.16
C PRO A 100 -4.81 -11.24 -3.32
N LEU A 101 -4.17 -10.69 -4.35
CA LEU A 101 -4.10 -9.24 -4.56
C LEU A 101 -5.48 -8.56 -4.59
N ASP A 102 -6.48 -9.22 -5.19
CA ASP A 102 -7.86 -8.73 -5.32
C ASP A 102 -8.66 -8.78 -4.01
N GLN A 103 -8.14 -9.43 -2.96
CA GLN A 103 -8.74 -9.47 -1.62
C GLN A 103 -8.17 -8.41 -0.68
N ILE A 104 -7.13 -7.68 -1.09
CA ILE A 104 -6.56 -6.60 -0.28
C ILE A 104 -7.49 -5.38 -0.36
N PRO A 105 -7.92 -4.80 0.76
CA PRO A 105 -8.77 -3.62 0.75
C PRO A 105 -7.95 -2.39 0.34
N PHE A 106 -8.31 -1.79 -0.80
CA PHE A 106 -7.63 -0.62 -1.37
C PHE A 106 -8.48 0.64 -1.34
N ILE A 107 -7.80 1.79 -1.37
CA ILE A 107 -8.36 3.11 -1.67
C ILE A 107 -7.55 3.71 -2.81
N ASP A 108 -8.24 4.05 -3.89
CA ASP A 108 -7.63 4.69 -5.05
C ASP A 108 -7.81 6.19 -4.94
N HIS A 109 -6.73 6.92 -5.19
CA HIS A 109 -6.71 8.37 -5.23
C HIS A 109 -7.31 9.07 -3.99
N PRO A 110 -6.89 8.71 -2.76
CA PRO A 110 -7.51 9.23 -1.55
C PRO A 110 -7.33 10.75 -1.42
N GLU A 111 -8.41 11.42 -1.03
CA GLU A 111 -8.38 12.82 -0.62
C GLU A 111 -8.00 12.90 0.88
N ILE A 112 -6.85 13.50 1.17
CA ILE A 112 -6.34 13.69 2.53
C ILE A 112 -6.67 15.10 2.99
N LYS A 113 -7.44 15.20 4.08
CA LYS A 113 -7.73 16.48 4.75
C LYS A 113 -6.54 16.93 5.57
N LEU A 114 -5.97 18.08 5.22
CA LEU A 114 -4.84 18.69 5.93
C LEU A 114 -5.36 19.60 7.05
N ARG A 115 -6.28 20.52 6.71
CA ARG A 115 -6.94 21.49 7.61
C ARG A 115 -8.37 21.79 7.14
N LYS A 116 -9.03 22.76 7.77
CA LYS A 116 -10.37 23.19 7.38
C LYS A 116 -10.33 23.87 6.01
N GLY A 117 -10.89 23.20 5.00
CA GLY A 117 -10.94 23.71 3.62
C GLY A 117 -9.73 23.35 2.77
N GLU A 118 -8.75 22.63 3.33
CA GLU A 118 -7.52 22.23 2.63
C GLU A 118 -7.43 20.71 2.53
N THR A 119 -7.38 20.22 1.29
CA THR A 119 -7.22 18.81 0.95
C THR A 119 -6.18 18.62 -0.13
N VAL A 120 -5.55 17.45 -0.12
CA VAL A 120 -4.67 16.99 -1.19
C VAL A 120 -5.17 15.65 -1.70
N THR A 121 -5.22 15.49 -3.02
CA THR A 121 -5.52 14.20 -3.66
C THR A 121 -4.20 13.49 -3.94
N MET A 122 -4.00 12.31 -3.37
CA MET A 122 -2.80 11.51 -3.63
C MET A 122 -3.04 10.67 -4.89
N PRO A 123 -2.28 10.80 -5.98
CA PRO A 123 -2.57 10.12 -7.25
C PRO A 123 -2.17 8.64 -7.28
N PHE A 124 -2.30 7.92 -6.16
CA PHE A 124 -1.87 6.53 -6.01
C PHE A 124 -2.93 5.67 -5.33
N ARG A 125 -2.77 4.35 -5.45
CA ARG A 125 -3.48 3.34 -4.66
C ARG A 125 -2.79 3.13 -3.32
N TYR A 126 -3.58 3.02 -2.25
CA TYR A 126 -3.13 2.73 -0.88
C TYR A 126 -3.94 1.59 -0.26
N ILE A 127 -3.32 0.86 0.67
CA ILE A 127 -4.03 -0.11 1.52
C ILE A 127 -4.95 0.66 2.48
N VAL A 128 -6.17 0.16 2.71
CA VAL A 128 -7.08 0.69 3.74
C VAL A 128 -6.47 0.43 5.12
N LYS A 129 -6.33 1.47 5.92
CA LYS A 129 -5.98 1.35 7.34
C LYS A 129 -7.11 0.63 8.07
N GLN A 130 -6.82 -0.56 8.61
CA GLN A 130 -7.80 -1.25 9.44
C GLN A 130 -8.14 -0.39 10.66
N PRO A 131 -9.42 -0.28 11.04
CA PRO A 131 -9.78 0.34 12.30
C PRO A 131 -9.14 -0.45 13.43
N ILE A 132 -8.51 0.22 14.39
CA ILE A 132 -8.00 -0.41 15.61
C ILE A 132 -9.22 -0.92 16.38
N SER A 133 -9.67 -2.15 16.10
CA SER A 133 -10.54 -2.87 17.00
C SER A 133 -9.65 -3.50 18.06
N SER A 134 -9.72 -2.99 19.28
CA SER A 134 -9.18 -3.66 20.45
C SER A 134 -9.88 -5.02 20.64
N ALA A 135 -9.33 -6.09 20.06
CA ALA A 135 -9.76 -7.46 20.33
C ALA A 135 -8.63 -8.46 20.07
N SER A 136 -7.96 -8.82 21.17
CA SER A 136 -7.48 -10.17 21.57
C SER A 136 -6.60 -11.00 20.62
N ILE A 137 -5.34 -11.10 21.04
CA ILE A 137 -4.49 -12.29 20.99
C ILE A 137 -5.25 -13.48 21.62
N SER A 138 -5.43 -14.58 20.89
CA SER A 138 -5.48 -15.93 21.49
C SER A 138 -5.10 -17.01 20.47
N SER A 139 -4.13 -17.82 20.86
CA SER A 139 -3.63 -19.03 20.22
C SER A 139 -4.68 -20.10 19.90
N THR A 140 -4.43 -20.85 18.82
CA THR A 140 -4.94 -22.20 18.45
C THR A 140 -4.76 -23.24 19.59
N PRO A 141 -5.37 -24.47 19.57
CA PRO A 141 -5.53 -25.36 18.40
C PRO A 141 -6.78 -26.28 18.27
N GLU A 142 -6.90 -26.86 17.06
CA GLU A 142 -7.42 -28.20 16.66
C GLU A 142 -8.90 -28.63 16.82
N GLY A 143 -9.43 -29.28 15.75
CA GLY A 143 -10.36 -30.43 15.88
C GLY A 143 -11.71 -30.43 15.11
N THR A 144 -11.67 -30.91 13.85
CA THR A 144 -12.54 -31.93 13.21
C THR A 144 -14.10 -31.92 13.27
N THR A 145 -14.69 -32.18 12.07
CA THR A 145 -16.01 -32.80 11.70
C THR A 145 -17.34 -32.02 11.67
N THR A 146 -17.85 -31.86 10.44
CA THR A 146 -19.17 -32.27 9.87
C THR A 146 -20.45 -32.14 10.71
N THR A 147 -21.46 -31.40 10.22
CA THR A 147 -22.85 -31.87 9.86
C THR A 147 -23.88 -30.72 9.76
N THR A 148 -24.40 -30.53 8.54
CA THR A 148 -25.80 -30.32 8.09
C THR A 148 -26.86 -29.61 8.97
N SER A 149 -27.48 -28.59 8.35
CA SER A 149 -28.91 -28.16 8.38
C SER A 149 -29.56 -27.68 9.68
N THR A 150 -30.16 -26.47 9.66
CA THR A 150 -31.64 -26.27 9.63
C THR A 150 -32.02 -24.81 9.91
N THR A 151 -32.89 -24.29 9.05
CA THR A 151 -33.69 -23.07 9.12
C THR A 151 -34.50 -22.95 10.42
N THR A 152 -34.49 -21.79 11.08
CA THR A 152 -35.65 -21.34 11.87
C THR A 152 -35.76 -19.82 11.85
N VAL A 153 -36.92 -19.35 11.40
CA VAL A 153 -37.41 -17.98 11.39
C VAL A 153 -37.92 -17.66 12.80
N VAL A 154 -37.47 -16.55 13.39
CA VAL A 154 -38.16 -15.96 14.55
C VAL A 154 -38.14 -14.44 14.37
N THR A 155 -39.33 -13.88 14.19
CA THR A 155 -39.67 -12.47 14.26
C THR A 155 -39.71 -12.02 15.72
N ASP A 156 -39.08 -10.91 16.07
CA ASP A 156 -39.55 -10.09 17.18
C ASP A 156 -39.27 -8.61 16.91
N GLU A 157 -40.32 -7.81 17.01
CA GLU A 157 -40.33 -6.37 16.88
C GLU A 157 -40.00 -5.77 18.25
N THR A 158 -38.97 -4.95 18.36
CA THR A 158 -38.86 -4.00 19.47
C THR A 158 -38.35 -2.63 19.02
N VAL A 159 -39.34 -1.74 18.95
CA VAL A 159 -39.35 -0.29 19.12
C VAL A 159 -38.04 0.35 19.61
N GLY A 160 -37.55 1.29 18.80
CA GLY A 160 -37.23 2.65 19.25
C GLY A 160 -35.99 2.85 20.11
N ASN A 161 -34.83 3.05 19.48
CA ASN A 161 -33.87 4.02 20.00
C ASN A 161 -33.08 4.67 18.85
N THR A 162 -33.49 5.87 18.43
CA THR A 162 -32.77 6.66 17.42
C THR A 162 -31.46 7.19 17.99
N LYS A 163 -30.43 6.34 18.00
CA LYS A 163 -29.04 6.80 18.00
C LYS A 163 -28.81 7.49 16.65
N LYS A 164 -28.47 8.79 16.67
CA LYS A 164 -27.99 9.53 15.49
C LYS A 164 -27.01 8.62 14.73
N ALA A 165 -27.39 8.20 13.53
CA ALA A 165 -26.53 7.40 12.66
C ALA A 165 -25.25 8.21 12.43
N ARG A 166 -24.17 7.80 13.08
CA ARG A 166 -22.85 8.33 12.86
C ARG A 166 -22.54 8.00 11.39
N LYS A 167 -22.39 9.03 10.54
CA LYS A 167 -22.05 8.82 9.12
C LYS A 167 -20.91 7.80 9.04
N PRO A 168 -20.98 6.80 8.14
CA PRO A 168 -19.92 5.82 8.01
C PRO A 168 -18.60 6.55 7.81
N LYS A 169 -17.61 6.22 8.66
CA LYS A 169 -16.30 6.83 8.59
C LYS A 169 -15.68 6.36 7.26
N GLN A 170 -15.34 7.31 6.40
CA GLN A 170 -14.68 6.99 5.12
C GLN A 170 -13.40 6.19 5.41
N PRO A 171 -13.05 5.21 4.56
CA PRO A 171 -11.82 4.45 4.74
C PRO A 171 -10.61 5.40 4.67
N GLU A 172 -9.63 5.20 5.55
CA GLU A 172 -8.42 6.02 5.63
C GLU A 172 -7.25 5.26 4.98
N PRO A 173 -6.36 5.91 4.20
CA PRO A 173 -5.20 5.24 3.63
C PRO A 173 -4.15 4.94 4.71
N LEU A 174 -3.48 3.79 4.58
CA LEU A 174 -2.27 3.49 5.34
C LEU A 174 -1.11 4.32 4.78
N LEU A 175 -0.59 5.25 5.59
CA LEU A 175 0.50 6.14 5.22
C LEU A 175 1.69 5.95 6.17
N PRO A 176 2.94 6.17 5.70
CA PRO A 176 4.11 6.18 6.56
C PRO A 176 3.99 7.22 7.69
N PRO A 177 4.60 6.96 8.86
CA PRO A 177 4.73 7.96 9.92
C PRO A 177 5.36 9.26 9.39
N GLY A 178 4.81 10.41 9.79
CA GLY A 178 5.27 11.73 9.36
C GLY A 178 4.77 12.20 7.98
N MET A 179 4.18 11.32 7.16
CA MET A 179 3.72 11.72 5.81
C MET A 179 2.64 12.81 5.84
N ILE A 180 1.69 12.73 6.80
CA ILE A 180 0.66 13.77 6.97
C ILE A 180 1.26 15.11 7.39
N GLU A 181 2.31 15.10 8.22
CA GLU A 181 3.01 16.32 8.65
C GLU A 181 3.77 16.95 7.49
N LEU A 182 4.41 16.11 6.67
CA LEU A 182 5.10 16.54 5.46
C LEU A 182 4.13 17.19 4.47
N LEU A 183 2.98 16.57 4.20
CA LEU A 183 1.95 17.14 3.32
C LEU A 183 1.42 18.48 3.83
N LYS A 184 1.25 18.64 5.14
CA LYS A 184 0.87 19.92 5.75
C LYS A 184 1.94 20.99 5.53
N LYS A 185 3.20 20.65 5.75
CA LYS A 185 4.33 21.57 5.57
C LYS A 185 4.48 22.03 4.11
N ASP A 186 4.29 21.10 3.18
CA ASP A 186 4.34 21.39 1.74
C ASP A 186 3.21 22.34 1.32
N ASN A 187 1.98 22.07 1.79
CA ASN A 187 0.83 22.94 1.56
C ASN A 187 1.02 24.34 2.16
N ASP A 188 1.59 24.45 3.37
CA ASP A 188 1.91 25.74 3.99
C ASP A 188 2.92 26.52 3.14
N THR A 189 3.97 25.85 2.67
CA THR A 189 5.01 26.47 1.83
C THR A 189 4.44 26.96 0.49
N ALA A 190 3.55 26.17 -0.11
CA ALA A 190 2.88 26.55 -1.36
C ALA A 190 1.98 27.78 -1.19
N LEU A 191 1.31 27.92 -0.05
CA LEU A 191 0.50 29.10 0.26
C LEU A 191 1.35 30.35 0.46
N ASP A 192 2.47 30.23 1.19
CA ASP A 192 3.38 31.37 1.43
C ASP A 192 3.94 31.92 0.11
N LEU A 193 4.36 31.05 -0.81
CA LEU A 193 4.86 31.46 -2.14
C LEU A 193 3.80 32.21 -2.97
N VAL A 194 2.53 31.81 -2.88
CA VAL A 194 1.44 32.48 -3.60
C VAL A 194 1.16 33.87 -3.03
N ILE A 195 1.33 34.05 -1.72
CA ILE A 195 1.14 35.35 -1.06
C ILE A 195 2.27 36.31 -1.45
N ASP A 196 3.52 35.85 -1.42
CA ASP A 196 4.67 36.67 -1.82
C ASP A 196 4.56 37.12 -3.29
N ASP A 197 4.20 36.21 -4.20
CA ASP A 197 3.95 36.51 -5.62
C ASP A 197 2.80 37.50 -5.85
N ALA A 198 1.82 37.53 -4.95
CA ALA A 198 0.70 38.47 -5.03
C ALA A 198 1.11 39.87 -4.55
N MET A 199 1.93 39.96 -3.49
CA MET A 199 2.43 41.22 -2.96
C MET A 199 3.44 41.90 -3.90
N ASP A 200 4.26 41.12 -4.61
CA ASP A 200 5.22 41.65 -5.59
C ASP A 200 4.56 42.18 -6.88
N LYS A 201 3.32 41.80 -7.18
CA LYS A 201 2.55 42.30 -8.33
C LYS A 201 1.75 43.57 -8.04
N GLU A 202 1.63 43.96 -6.76
CA GLU A 202 0.93 45.17 -6.33
C GLU A 202 1.86 46.37 -6.08
N ASN A 203 3.17 46.22 -6.34
CA ASN A 203 4.20 47.26 -6.22
C ASN A 203 4.87 47.59 -7.56
#